data_AF-A0A427MXD5-F1
#
_entry.id   AF-A0A427MXD5-F1
#
_cell.length_a   1.000
_cell.length_b   1.000
_cell.length_c   1.000
_cell.angle_alpha   90.00
_cell.angle_beta   90.00
_cell.angle_gamma   90.00
#
_symmetry.space_group_name_H-M   'P 1'
#
loop_
_entity.id
_entity.type
_entity.pdbx_description
1 polymer ?
#
loop_
_entity_poly.entity_id
_entity_poly.type
_entity_poly.pdbx_seq_one_letter_code
_entity_poly.pdbx_strand_id
1 'polypeptide(L)'
;MALLREPLVHFLLVGAALFAAYALIDRAPTETTTSQRKVRISQADVRWATETWTRQWQRSPSPDEVRGLVRDLIKEEVLAREAHELGLDKDDAVVRRRLAQKVTFLIEDTSGSAEPSDEELKQFYRAHESEFRREARLSFTQVFVDSTRAGADGPQR
;
A
#
# COMPACT_ATOMS: atom_id res chain seq x y z
N MET A 1 -53.42 32.04 29.66
CA MET A 1 -52.69 31.29 28.61
C MET A 1 -52.65 32.10 27.32
N ALA A 2 -51.83 33.14 27.29
CA ALA A 2 -51.66 34.01 26.12
C ALA A 2 -50.41 33.64 25.30
N LEU A 3 -49.40 33.02 25.93
CA LEU A 3 -48.12 32.70 25.28
C LEU A 3 -48.22 31.61 24.20
N LEU A 4 -49.15 30.65 24.32
CA LEU A 4 -49.33 29.58 23.31
C LEU A 4 -50.05 30.06 22.04
N ARG A 5 -50.49 31.32 21.95
CA ARG A 5 -51.11 31.88 20.74
C ARG A 5 -50.19 32.85 20.00
N GLU A 6 -49.00 33.11 20.53
CA GLU A 6 -48.05 33.99 19.87
C GLU A 6 -47.34 33.24 18.73
N PRO A 7 -47.37 33.78 17.49
CA PRO A 7 -46.67 33.19 16.34
C PRO A 7 -45.17 33.01 16.59
N LEU A 8 -44.59 33.88 17.43
CA LEU A 8 -43.17 33.88 17.76
C LEU A 8 -42.76 32.64 18.57
N VAL A 9 -43.62 32.17 19.48
CA VAL A 9 -43.35 30.96 20.27
C VAL A 9 -43.34 29.71 19.39
N HIS A 10 -44.22 29.65 18.38
CA HIS A 10 -44.24 28.55 17.41
C HIS A 10 -42.98 28.56 16.54
N PHE A 11 -42.59 29.73 16.04
CA PHE A 11 -41.36 29.89 15.26
C PHE A 11 -40.14 29.45 16.07
N LEU A 12 -40.07 29.85 17.34
CA LEU A 12 -38.97 29.48 18.22
C LEU A 12 -38.95 27.99 18.55
N LEU A 13 -40.11 27.37 18.79
CA LEU A 13 -40.20 25.93 19.01
C LEU A 13 -39.83 25.11 17.78
N VAL A 14 -40.29 25.52 16.59
CA VAL A 14 -39.95 24.86 15.33
C VAL A 14 -38.45 25.02 15.04
N GLY A 15 -37.90 26.22 15.23
CA GLY A 15 -36.47 26.48 15.10
C GLY A 15 -35.65 25.61 16.06
N ALA A 16 -36.03 25.57 17.34
CA ALA A 16 -35.38 24.74 18.34
C ALA A 16 -35.44 23.24 18.01
N ALA A 17 -36.58 22.76 17.53
CA ALA A 17 -36.74 21.36 17.10
C ALA A 17 -35.86 21.03 15.89
N LEU A 18 -35.75 21.96 14.92
CA LEU A 18 -34.93 21.79 13.72
C LEU A 18 -33.44 21.80 14.05
N PHE A 19 -32.98 22.71 14.92
CA PHE A 19 -31.62 22.72 15.43
C PHE A 19 -31.29 21.48 16.28
N ALA A 20 -32.24 21.00 17.09
CA ALA A 20 -32.06 19.77 17.87
C ALA A 20 -31.95 18.54 16.96
N ALA A 21 -32.81 18.42 15.95
CA ALA A 21 -32.73 17.35 14.95
C ALA A 21 -31.40 17.41 14.18
N TYR A 22 -30.99 18.61 13.75
CA TYR A 22 -29.70 18.82 13.11
C TYR A 22 -28.54 18.38 14.00
N ALA A 23 -28.50 18.82 15.26
CA ALA A 23 -27.46 18.46 16.22
C ALA A 23 -27.43 16.96 16.57
N LEU A 24 -28.56 16.25 16.47
CA LEU A 24 -28.63 14.81 16.66
C LEU A 24 -28.12 14.02 15.46
N ILE A 25 -28.27 14.57 14.24
CA ILE A 25 -27.80 13.97 13.00
C ILE A 25 -26.31 14.29 12.77
N ASP A 26 -25.90 15.52 13.04
CA ASP A 26 -24.56 16.06 12.79
C ASP A 26 -23.66 15.98 14.03
N ARG A 27 -23.70 14.84 14.76
CA ARG A 27 -22.88 14.57 15.96
C ARG A 27 -21.37 14.39 15.65
N ALA A 28 -20.83 15.13 14.69
CA ALA A 28 -19.39 15.33 14.57
C ALA A 28 -18.99 16.48 15.50
N PRO A 29 -18.15 16.24 16.52
CA PRO A 29 -17.84 17.25 17.54
C PRO A 29 -17.14 18.47 16.92
N THR A 30 -17.80 19.63 16.98
CA THR A 30 -17.32 20.93 16.46
C THR A 30 -16.27 21.60 17.36
N GLU A 31 -15.40 20.83 18.03
CA GLU A 31 -14.32 21.38 18.87
C GLU A 31 -12.93 21.38 18.19
N THR A 32 -12.82 20.90 16.95
CA THR A 32 -11.50 20.67 16.33
C THR A 32 -11.05 21.72 15.29
N THR A 33 -11.89 22.73 15.02
CA THR A 33 -11.74 23.64 13.86
C THR A 33 -10.42 24.44 13.81
N THR A 34 -9.76 24.69 14.93
CA THR A 34 -8.48 25.44 14.95
C THR A 34 -7.25 24.54 14.93
N SER A 35 -7.32 23.33 15.51
CA SER A 35 -6.19 22.38 15.52
C SER A 35 -6.11 21.54 14.25
N GLN A 36 -7.24 21.25 13.59
CA GLN A 36 -7.25 20.53 12.31
C GLN A 36 -6.68 21.34 11.13
N ARG A 37 -6.65 22.68 11.24
CA ARG A 37 -6.10 23.56 10.18
C ARG A 37 -4.60 23.81 10.26
N LYS A 38 -3.89 23.31 11.27
CA LYS A 38 -2.43 23.48 11.35
C LYS A 38 -1.72 22.36 10.58
N VAL A 39 -1.10 22.74 9.46
CA VAL A 39 -0.15 21.89 8.73
C VAL A 39 1.08 21.64 9.60
N ARG A 40 1.35 20.38 9.93
CA ARG A 40 2.51 19.99 10.74
C ARG A 40 3.49 19.20 9.89
N ILE A 41 4.60 19.84 9.52
CA ILE A 41 5.76 19.18 8.90
C ILE A 41 6.78 18.88 10.00
N SER A 42 7.12 17.61 10.17
CA SER A 42 8.09 17.15 11.16
C SER A 42 9.52 17.19 10.61
N GLN A 43 10.51 17.14 11.51
CA GLN A 43 11.90 16.98 11.10
C GLN A 43 12.16 15.64 10.38
N ALA A 44 11.35 14.61 10.62
CA ALA A 44 11.47 13.34 9.91
C ALA A 44 11.06 13.49 8.44
N ASP A 45 10.01 14.26 8.15
CA ASP A 45 9.54 14.52 6.78
C ASP A 45 10.60 15.28 5.98
N VAL A 46 11.21 16.30 6.59
CA VAL A 46 12.30 17.07 5.96
C VAL A 46 13.53 16.20 5.71
N ARG A 47 13.90 15.33 6.66
CA ARG A 47 15.01 14.37 6.45
C ARG A 47 14.70 13.40 5.32
N TRP A 48 13.52 12.79 5.32
CA TRP A 48 13.10 11.87 4.26
C TRP A 48 13.12 12.54 2.88
N ALA A 49 12.63 13.79 2.76
CA ALA A 49 12.67 14.55 1.52
C ALA A 49 14.12 14.85 1.08
N THR A 50 14.98 15.22 2.02
CA THR A 50 16.41 15.48 1.77
C THR A 50 17.16 14.22 1.34
N GLU A 51 16.90 13.07 1.98
CA GLU A 51 17.47 11.79 1.60
C GLU A 51 16.99 11.33 0.23
N THR A 52 15.70 11.52 -0.07
CA THR A 52 15.12 11.19 -1.38
C THR A 52 15.74 12.04 -2.49
N TRP A 53 15.87 13.36 -2.25
CA TRP A 53 16.61 14.25 -3.14
C TRP A 53 18.05 13.76 -3.35
N THR A 54 18.73 13.39 -2.28
CA THR A 54 20.13 12.96 -2.34
C THR A 54 20.28 11.66 -3.13
N ARG A 55 19.37 10.69 -2.95
CA ARG A 55 19.33 9.45 -3.75
C ARG A 55 19.08 9.73 -5.23
N GLN A 56 18.20 10.68 -5.55
CA GLN A 56 17.85 11.01 -6.93
C GLN A 56 18.96 11.80 -7.65
N TRP A 57 19.55 12.79 -6.98
CA TRP A 57 20.49 13.74 -7.56
C TRP A 57 21.95 13.44 -7.23
N GLN A 58 22.21 12.41 -6.42
CA GLN A 58 23.54 11.99 -5.95
C GLN A 58 24.34 13.12 -5.28
N ARG A 59 23.64 14.08 -4.67
CA ARG A 59 24.22 15.21 -3.92
C ARG A 59 23.26 15.71 -2.85
N SER A 60 23.80 16.34 -1.81
CA SER A 60 22.98 17.03 -0.82
C SER A 60 22.33 18.29 -1.40
N PRO A 61 21.08 18.62 -1.01
CA PRO A 61 20.44 19.86 -1.40
C PRO A 61 21.07 21.06 -0.69
N SER A 62 21.10 22.20 -1.37
CA SER A 62 21.46 23.50 -0.79
C SER A 62 20.38 23.99 0.20
N PRO A 63 20.69 24.96 1.07
CA PRO A 63 19.69 25.52 1.99
C PRO A 63 18.44 26.07 1.28
N ASP A 64 18.60 26.58 0.05
CA ASP A 64 17.50 27.16 -0.73
C ASP A 64 16.62 26.06 -1.33
N GLU A 65 17.24 24.97 -1.77
CA GLU A 65 16.55 23.76 -2.24
C GLU A 65 15.80 23.07 -1.11
N VAL A 66 16.38 23.01 0.11
CA VAL A 66 15.68 22.49 1.29
C VAL A 66 14.42 23.34 1.58
N ARG A 67 14.50 24.67 1.46
CA ARG A 67 13.30 25.52 1.60
C ARG A 67 12.26 25.26 0.50
N GLY A 68 12.70 24.91 -0.71
CA GLY A 68 11.83 24.43 -1.78
C GLY A 68 11.12 23.13 -1.40
N LEU A 69 11.87 22.12 -0.96
CA LEU A 69 11.32 20.83 -0.52
C LEU A 69 10.29 20.99 0.60
N VAL A 70 10.57 21.84 1.59
CA VAL A 70 9.61 22.13 2.67
C VAL A 70 8.34 22.78 2.14
N ARG A 71 8.45 23.70 1.17
CA ARG A 71 7.28 24.34 0.55
C ARG A 71 6.42 23.34 -0.20
N ASP A 72 7.06 22.41 -0.91
CA ASP A 72 6.35 21.36 -1.66
C ASP A 72 5.64 20.41 -0.71
N LEU A 73 6.29 19.99 0.39
CA LEU A 73 5.65 19.19 1.44
C LEU A 73 4.44 19.89 2.07
N ILE A 74 4.55 21.19 2.36
CA ILE A 74 3.41 21.97 2.87
C ILE A 74 2.27 21.99 1.86
N LYS A 75 2.59 22.23 0.59
CA LYS A 75 1.58 22.28 -0.48
C LYS A 75 0.88 20.93 -0.65
N GLU A 76 1.64 19.84 -0.63
CA GLU A 76 1.10 18.47 -0.71
C GLU A 76 0.13 18.21 0.45
N GLU A 77 0.53 18.52 1.69
CA GLU A 77 -0.30 18.30 2.88
C GLU A 77 -1.60 19.13 2.84
N VAL A 78 -1.53 20.38 2.36
CA VAL A 78 -2.73 21.22 2.18
C VAL A 78 -3.67 20.61 1.13
N LEU A 79 -3.13 20.21 -0.03
CA LEU A 79 -3.94 19.63 -1.10
C LEU A 79 -4.52 18.27 -0.73
N ALA A 80 -3.78 17.44 0.00
CA ALA A 80 -4.25 16.15 0.47
C ALA A 80 -5.42 16.29 1.45
N ARG A 81 -5.35 17.29 2.35
CA ARG A 81 -6.45 17.61 3.26
C ARG A 81 -7.68 18.10 2.52
N GLU A 82 -7.50 19.04 1.59
CA GLU A 82 -8.59 19.54 0.75
C GLU A 82 -9.25 18.40 -0.05
N ALA A 83 -8.45 17.52 -0.64
CA ALA A 83 -8.96 16.36 -1.38
C ALA A 83 -9.81 15.44 -0.49
N HIS A 84 -9.43 15.26 0.77
CA HIS A 84 -10.22 14.48 1.73
C HIS A 84 -11.49 15.21 2.17
N GLU A 85 -11.44 16.52 2.40
CA GLU A 85 -12.63 17.34 2.72
C GLU A 85 -13.64 17.33 1.57
N LEU A 86 -13.16 17.37 0.32
CA LEU A 86 -13.95 17.24 -0.89
C LEU A 86 -14.42 15.78 -1.15
N GLY A 87 -13.94 14.81 -0.37
CA GLY A 87 -14.27 13.39 -0.52
C GLY A 87 -13.77 12.76 -1.82
N LEU A 88 -12.67 13.27 -2.39
CA LEU A 88 -12.09 12.77 -3.64
C LEU A 88 -11.43 11.38 -3.50
N ASP A 89 -11.25 10.92 -2.26
CA ASP A 89 -10.81 9.56 -1.93
C ASP A 89 -11.96 8.53 -1.92
N LYS A 90 -13.22 8.98 -1.91
CA LYS A 90 -14.40 8.12 -1.86
C LYS A 90 -14.67 7.52 -3.23
N ASP A 91 -14.98 6.22 -3.24
CA ASP A 91 -15.33 5.45 -4.44
C ASP A 91 -14.26 5.42 -5.56
N ASP A 92 -13.05 5.91 -5.29
CA ASP A 92 -11.93 5.83 -6.22
C ASP A 92 -11.19 4.48 -6.09
N ALA A 93 -11.27 3.67 -7.15
CA ALA A 93 -10.65 2.35 -7.18
C ALA A 93 -9.10 2.40 -7.14
N VAL A 94 -8.48 3.46 -7.67
CA VAL A 94 -7.03 3.66 -7.66
C VAL A 94 -6.57 3.97 -6.24
N VAL A 95 -7.21 4.92 -5.56
CA VAL A 95 -6.90 5.27 -4.16
C VAL A 95 -7.08 4.06 -3.26
N ARG A 96 -8.21 3.35 -3.37
CA ARG A 96 -8.48 2.14 -2.59
C ARG A 96 -7.41 1.06 -2.80
N ARG A 97 -7.02 0.81 -4.06
CA ARG A 97 -5.98 -0.17 -4.38
C ARG A 97 -4.62 0.24 -3.82
N ARG A 98 -4.26 1.51 -3.89
CA ARG A 98 -3.00 2.03 -3.33
C ARG A 98 -2.93 1.91 -1.82
N LEU A 99 -4.02 2.21 -1.12
CA LEU A 99 -4.10 2.05 0.34
C LEU A 99 -3.97 0.57 0.74
N ALA A 100 -4.66 -0.33 0.05
CA ALA A 100 -4.54 -1.77 0.28
C ALA A 100 -3.08 -2.23 0.10
N GLN A 101 -2.41 -1.81 -0.97
CA GLN A 101 -0.98 -2.12 -1.21
C GLN A 101 -0.08 -1.62 -0.07
N LYS A 102 -0.28 -0.39 0.42
CA LYS A 102 0.51 0.15 1.54
C LYS A 102 0.32 -0.66 2.82
N VAL A 103 -0.90 -1.10 3.11
CA VAL A 103 -1.19 -1.94 4.28
C VAL A 103 -0.59 -3.34 4.11
N THR A 104 -0.69 -3.96 2.94
CA THR A 104 -0.06 -5.26 2.66
C THR A 104 1.46 -5.20 2.93
N PHE A 105 2.14 -4.15 2.45
CA PHE A 105 3.56 -3.97 2.71
C PHE A 105 3.88 -3.88 4.21
N LEU A 106 3.09 -3.13 4.99
CA LEU A 106 3.28 -3.05 6.45
C LEU A 106 3.07 -4.40 7.14
N ILE A 107 2.10 -5.18 6.67
CA ILE A 107 1.85 -6.52 7.22
C ILE A 107 3.01 -7.43 6.89
N GLU A 108 3.51 -7.45 5.66
CA GLU A 108 4.64 -8.29 5.23
C GLU A 108 5.92 -7.96 6.03
N ASP A 109 6.19 -6.67 6.27
CA ASP A 109 7.36 -6.20 7.01
C ASP A 109 7.23 -6.44 8.54
N THR A 110 6.00 -6.45 9.07
CA THR A 110 5.71 -6.69 10.50
C THR A 110 5.41 -8.16 10.81
N SER A 111 5.04 -8.96 9.82
CA SER A 111 4.94 -10.41 9.91
C SER A 111 6.36 -10.96 9.96
N GLY A 112 6.99 -10.76 11.11
CA GLY A 112 8.11 -11.55 11.57
C GLY A 112 7.63 -12.98 11.74
N SER A 113 7.52 -13.73 10.64
CA SER A 113 7.84 -15.14 10.73
C SER A 113 9.25 -15.18 11.29
N ALA A 114 9.36 -15.54 12.57
CA ALA A 114 10.64 -15.81 13.19
C ALA A 114 11.42 -16.69 12.22
N GLU A 115 12.66 -16.30 11.92
CA GLU A 115 13.48 -17.08 10.99
C GLU A 115 13.51 -18.53 11.51
N PRO A 116 13.01 -19.49 10.72
CA PRO A 116 12.86 -20.86 11.20
C PRO A 116 14.23 -21.38 11.63
N SER A 117 14.26 -22.06 12.77
CA SER A 117 15.50 -22.63 13.28
C SER A 117 16.07 -23.68 12.31
N ASP A 118 17.38 -23.87 12.34
CA ASP A 118 18.06 -24.93 11.57
C ASP A 118 17.42 -26.30 11.75
N GLU A 119 16.85 -26.57 12.92
CA GLU A 119 16.23 -27.86 13.23
C GLU A 119 14.85 -28.01 12.57
N GLU A 120 14.06 -26.93 12.54
CA GLU A 120 12.81 -26.88 11.78
C GLU A 120 13.05 -27.01 10.28
N LEU A 121 14.10 -26.38 9.76
CA LEU A 121 14.51 -26.50 8.35
C LEU A 121 14.92 -27.93 7.99
N LYS A 122 15.73 -28.59 8.83
CA LYS A 122 16.11 -30.00 8.62
C LYS A 122 14.90 -30.93 8.70
N GLN A 123 13.98 -30.68 9.63
CA GLN A 123 12.78 -31.49 9.78
C GLN A 123 11.86 -31.32 8.56
N PHE A 124 11.69 -30.10 8.07
CA PHE A 124 10.94 -29.81 6.87
C PHE A 124 11.57 -30.45 5.62
N TYR A 125 12.90 -30.34 5.46
CA TYR A 125 13.63 -30.97 4.36
C TYR A 125 13.47 -32.48 4.34
N ARG A 126 13.58 -33.14 5.50
CA ARG A 126 13.36 -34.60 5.61
C ARG A 126 11.93 -34.98 5.27
N ALA A 127 10.95 -34.19 5.70
CA ALA A 127 9.54 -34.45 5.42
C ALA A 127 9.17 -34.30 3.94
N HIS A 128 9.88 -33.44 3.19
CA HIS A 128 9.59 -33.12 1.79
C HIS A 128 10.74 -33.51 0.85
N GLU A 129 11.57 -34.49 1.23
CA GLU A 129 12.82 -34.82 0.52
C GLU A 129 12.59 -35.10 -0.97
N SER A 130 11.45 -35.69 -1.35
CA SER A 130 11.08 -35.97 -2.74
C SER A 130 10.92 -34.73 -3.62
N GLU A 131 10.55 -33.58 -3.05
CA GLU A 131 10.38 -32.31 -3.78
C GLU A 131 11.72 -31.62 -4.07
N PHE A 132 12.76 -31.96 -3.29
CA PHE A 132 14.10 -31.40 -3.42
C PHE A 132 15.05 -32.28 -4.25
N ARG A 133 14.54 -33.36 -4.86
CA ARG A 133 15.33 -34.21 -5.76
C ARG A 133 15.38 -33.60 -7.16
N ARG A 134 16.57 -33.56 -7.75
CA ARG A 134 16.72 -33.27 -9.18
C ARG A 134 16.30 -34.51 -9.97
N GLU A 135 15.46 -34.32 -10.98
CA GLU A 135 15.07 -35.38 -11.90
C GLU A 135 16.30 -36.05 -12.53
N ALA A 136 16.24 -37.37 -12.68
CA ALA A 136 17.31 -38.14 -13.29
C ALA A 136 17.47 -37.72 -14.76
N ARG A 137 18.62 -37.14 -15.10
CA ARG A 137 18.98 -36.87 -16.50
C ARG A 137 19.60 -38.13 -17.10
N LEU A 138 18.93 -38.71 -18.08
CA LEU A 138 19.44 -39.84 -18.85
C LEU A 138 19.92 -39.35 -20.22
N SER A 139 21.09 -39.82 -20.63
CA SER A 139 21.59 -39.68 -21.99
C SER A 139 21.72 -41.07 -22.59
N PHE A 140 21.14 -41.29 -23.76
CA PHE A 140 21.26 -42.55 -24.48
C PHE A 140 21.62 -42.30 -25.94
N THR A 141 22.35 -43.24 -26.53
CA THR A 141 22.70 -43.24 -27.94
C THR A 141 22.00 -44.41 -28.59
N GLN A 142 21.14 -44.12 -29.56
CA GLN A 142 20.48 -45.15 -30.36
C GLN A 142 21.28 -45.39 -31.64
N VAL A 143 21.76 -46.62 -31.82
CA VAL A 143 22.35 -47.05 -33.09
C VAL A 143 21.29 -47.87 -33.84
N PHE A 144 20.83 -47.35 -34.96
CA PHE A 144 19.92 -48.07 -35.84
C PHE A 144 20.72 -48.97 -36.78
N VAL A 145 20.46 -50.27 -36.75
CA VAL A 145 21.11 -51.25 -37.64
C VAL A 145 20.08 -51.73 -38.65
N ASP A 146 20.32 -51.44 -39.91
CA ASP A 146 19.51 -51.93 -41.03
C ASP A 146 20.01 -53.33 -41.44
N SER A 147 19.21 -54.36 -41.16
CA SER A 147 19.51 -55.75 -41.52
C SER A 147 19.48 -56.01 -43.02
N THR A 148 19.00 -55.07 -43.83
CA THR A 148 18.87 -55.19 -45.28
C THR A 148 20.16 -54.88 -46.03
N ARG A 149 21.14 -54.21 -45.39
CA ARG A 149 22.45 -53.88 -45.99
C ARG A 149 23.57 -54.90 -45.72
N ALA A 150 23.34 -55.90 -44.86
CA ALA A 150 24.34 -56.90 -44.51
C ALA A 150 24.62 -57.95 -45.63
N GLY A 151 23.95 -57.85 -46.78
CA GLY A 151 24.10 -58.80 -47.89
C GLY A 151 24.95 -58.33 -49.08
N ALA A 152 25.52 -57.11 -49.07
CA ALA A 152 26.09 -56.50 -50.28
C ALA A 152 27.62 -56.57 -50.44
N ASP A 153 28.37 -57.09 -49.46
CA ASP A 153 29.83 -57.28 -49.56
C ASP A 153 30.22 -58.75 -49.33
N GLY A 154 29.92 -59.58 -50.33
CA GLY A 154 30.56 -60.89 -50.51
C GLY A 154 31.58 -60.79 -51.64
N PRO A 155 32.87 -61.13 -51.45
CA PRO A 155 33.89 -60.99 -52.48
C PRO A 155 33.61 -61.94 -53.66
N GLN A 156 33.45 -61.40 -54.87
CA GLN A 156 33.34 -62.18 -56.10
C GLN A 156 34.74 -62.63 -56.57
N ARG A 157 34.85 -63.93 -56.88
CA ARG A 157 36.00 -64.58 -57.52
C ARG A 157 36.11 -64.20 -59.00
#